data_AF-A0A7V3YMA8-F1
#
_entry.id   AF-A0A7V3YMA8-F1
#
_cell.length_a   1.000
_cell.length_b   1.000
_cell.length_c   1.000
_cell.angle_alpha   90.00
_cell.angle_beta   90.00
_cell.angle_gamma   90.00
#
_symmetry.space_group_name_H-M   'P 1'
#
loop_
_entity.id
_entity.type
_entity.pdbx_description
1 polymer ?
#
loop_
_entity_poly.entity_id
_entity_poly.type
_entity_poly.pdbx_seq_one_letter_code
_entity_poly.pdbx_strand_id
1 'polypeptide(L)'
;MLSSTFCHIPQVGERTEWRIWEAGIWTWEDALVNPLPDTLLPRFLTFHFRSFLEKSILHLEEEDIAFFGEHLPGRELWRLFPEFRHQAVFLDIETT
;
A
#
# COMPACT_ATOMS: atom_id res chain seq x y z
N MET A 1 4.32 7.85 -2.42
CA MET A 1 3.70 7.79 -1.07
C MET A 1 2.88 6.52 -0.95
N LEU A 2 1.97 6.26 -1.90
CA LEU A 2 1.27 4.98 -2.03
C LEU A 2 2.26 3.83 -2.27
N SER A 3 3.26 4.05 -3.12
CA SER A 3 4.37 3.09 -3.36
C SER A 3 5.24 2.78 -2.14
N SER A 4 5.03 3.47 -1.02
CA SER A 4 5.76 3.28 0.24
C SER A 4 4.91 2.72 1.37
N THR A 5 3.61 2.50 1.14
CA THR A 5 2.72 1.82 2.10
C THR A 5 2.53 0.37 1.69
N PHE A 6 2.38 -0.50 2.68
CA PHE A 6 2.07 -1.91 2.50
C PHE A 6 0.73 -2.28 3.12
N CYS A 7 0.02 -1.32 3.73
CA CYS A 7 -1.23 -1.55 4.45
C CYS A 7 -2.41 -1.99 3.56
N HIS A 8 -2.31 -1.85 2.24
CA HIS A 8 -3.30 -2.38 1.28
C HIS A 8 -3.09 -3.87 0.98
N ILE A 9 -1.98 -4.46 1.43
CA ILE A 9 -1.72 -5.88 1.23
C ILE A 9 -2.47 -6.68 2.30
N PRO A 10 -3.28 -7.69 1.93
CA PRO A 10 -3.97 -8.52 2.91
C PRO A 10 -3.01 -9.08 3.95
N GLN A 11 -3.39 -8.98 5.23
CA GLN A 11 -2.59 -9.43 6.39
C GLN A 11 -1.39 -8.52 6.75
N VAL A 12 -1.24 -7.38 6.08
CA VAL A 12 -0.27 -6.34 6.44
C VAL A 12 -1.03 -5.16 7.03
N GLY A 13 -0.83 -4.92 8.33
CA GLY A 13 -1.28 -3.69 8.99
C GLY A 13 -0.09 -2.79 9.34
N GLU A 14 -0.38 -1.63 9.92
CA GLU A 14 0.60 -0.60 10.30
C GLU A 14 1.81 -1.16 11.07
N ARG A 15 1.59 -2.09 12.02
CA ARG A 15 2.69 -2.72 12.78
C ARG A 15 3.62 -3.54 11.90
N THR A 16 3.07 -4.26 10.92
CA THR A 16 3.86 -5.08 9.99
C THR A 16 4.58 -4.17 9.00
N GLU A 17 3.89 -3.16 8.47
CA GLU A 17 4.49 -2.09 7.65
C GLU A 17 5.70 -1.44 8.34
N TRP A 18 5.55 -1.05 9.60
CA TRP A 18 6.65 -0.50 10.39
C TRP A 18 7.86 -1.42 10.45
N ARG A 19 7.65 -2.71 10.67
CA ARG A 19 8.76 -3.68 10.72
C ARG A 19 9.42 -3.90 9.35
N ILE A 20 8.67 -3.72 8.26
CA ILE A 20 9.20 -3.75 6.88
C ILE A 20 10.12 -2.54 6.67
N TRP A 21 9.68 -1.35 7.09
CA TRP A 21 10.50 -0.14 7.03
C TRP A 21 11.75 -0.23 7.91
N GLU A 22 11.65 -0.76 9.14
CA GLU A 22 12.80 -0.99 10.02
C GLU A 22 13.83 -1.96 9.42
N ALA A 23 13.39 -2.87 8.54
CA ALA A 23 14.27 -3.76 7.79
C ALA A 23 14.92 -3.11 6.55
N GLY A 24 14.68 -1.81 6.33
CA GLY A 24 15.27 -1.03 5.24
C GLY A 24 14.54 -1.16 3.90
N ILE A 25 13.32 -1.70 3.89
CA ILE A 25 12.49 -1.83 2.69
C ILE A 25 11.45 -0.71 2.72
N TRP A 26 11.65 0.34 1.93
CA TRP A 26 10.84 1.55 2.01
C TRP A 26 9.81 1.66 0.90
N THR A 27 10.06 1.04 -0.24
CA THR A 27 9.16 1.06 -1.39
C THR A 27 8.77 -0.33 -1.87
N TRP A 28 7.76 -0.41 -2.74
CA TRP A 28 7.37 -1.63 -3.42
C TRP A 28 8.52 -2.20 -4.26
N GLU A 29 9.29 -1.35 -4.94
CA GLU A 29 10.47 -1.75 -5.70
C GLU A 29 11.55 -2.35 -4.79
N ASP A 30 11.82 -1.73 -3.63
CA ASP A 30 12.76 -2.28 -2.65
C ASP A 30 12.35 -3.70 -2.22
N ALA A 31 11.04 -3.91 -2.01
CA ALA A 31 10.47 -5.18 -1.58
C ALA A 31 10.44 -6.26 -2.69
N LEU A 32 10.45 -5.84 -3.96
CA LEU A 32 10.52 -6.73 -5.12
C LEU A 32 11.97 -7.15 -5.43
N VAL A 33 12.94 -6.26 -5.20
CA VAL A 33 14.37 -6.51 -5.40
C VAL A 33 14.96 -7.30 -4.23
N ASN A 34 14.60 -6.96 -2.99
CA ASN A 34 15.16 -7.57 -1.80
C ASN A 34 14.15 -8.55 -1.18
N PRO A 35 14.53 -9.81 -0.94
CA PRO A 35 13.65 -10.75 -0.26
C PRO A 35 13.39 -10.28 1.18
N LEU A 36 12.11 -10.24 1.56
CA LEU A 36 11.73 -9.98 2.94
C LEU A 36 12.31 -11.06 3.87
N PRO A 37 12.88 -10.68 5.02
CA PRO A 37 13.30 -11.64 6.03
C PRO A 37 12.13 -12.54 6.49
N ASP A 38 12.40 -13.84 6.65
CA ASP A 38 11.42 -14.82 7.16
C ASP A 38 10.88 -14.45 8.56
N THR A 39 11.58 -13.56 9.29
CA THR A 39 11.18 -13.03 10.60
C THR A 39 10.08 -11.96 10.53
N LEU A 40 9.85 -11.37 9.36
CA LEU A 40 8.82 -10.35 9.13
C LEU A 40 7.50 -10.98 8.70
N LEU A 41 7.57 -11.88 7.71
CA LEU A 41 6.44 -12.60 7.17
C LEU A 41 6.78 -14.08 7.00
N PRO A 42 5.88 -15.00 7.36
CA PRO A 42 6.00 -16.40 6.99
C PRO A 42 6.21 -16.56 5.49
N ARG A 43 7.05 -17.53 5.10
CA ARG A 43 7.42 -17.79 3.69
C ARG A 43 6.22 -17.95 2.75
N PHE A 44 5.13 -18.55 3.21
CA PHE A 44 3.90 -18.70 2.41
C PHE A 44 3.24 -17.34 2.12
N LEU A 45 3.29 -16.40 3.07
CA LEU A 45 2.79 -15.03 2.88
C LEU A 45 3.72 -14.19 2.03
N THR A 46 5.03 -14.43 2.05
CA THR A 46 5.99 -13.70 1.20
C THR A 46 5.66 -13.83 -0.29
N PHE A 47 5.23 -15.02 -0.73
CA PHE A 47 4.81 -15.21 -2.12
C PHE A 47 3.55 -14.40 -2.45
N HIS A 48 2.53 -14.46 -1.59
CA HIS A 48 1.30 -13.68 -1.77
C HIS A 48 1.56 -12.18 -1.72
N PHE A 49 2.39 -11.72 -0.79
CA PHE A 49 2.81 -10.34 -0.64
C PHE A 49 3.46 -9.82 -1.93
N ARG A 50 4.43 -10.58 -2.48
CA ARG A 50 5.13 -10.21 -3.71
C ARG A 50 4.19 -10.15 -4.91
N SER A 51 3.34 -11.17 -5.09
CA SER A 51 2.36 -11.18 -6.18
C SER A 51 1.35 -10.03 -6.05
N PHE A 52 0.99 -9.65 -4.82
CA PHE A 52 0.09 -8.52 -4.58
C PHE A 52 0.76 -7.18 -4.89
N LEU A 53 2.05 -7.03 -4.60
CA LEU A 53 2.83 -5.84 -5.01
C LEU A 53 2.91 -5.71 -6.52
N GLU A 54 3.19 -6.79 -7.24
CA GLU A 54 3.20 -6.79 -8.71
C GLU A 54 1.84 -6.33 -9.27
N LYS A 55 0.73 -6.80 -8.70
CA LYS A 55 -0.62 -6.29 -9.04
C LYS A 55 -0.82 -4.83 -8.68
N SER A 56 -0.33 -4.39 -7.52
CA SER A 56 -0.45 -3.01 -7.05
C SER A 56 0.21 -2.04 -8.02
N ILE A 57 1.35 -2.41 -8.60
CA ILE A 57 2.02 -1.62 -9.63
C ILE A 57 1.13 -1.47 -10.86
N LEU A 58 0.56 -2.57 -11.37
CA LEU A 58 -0.32 -2.54 -12.54
C LEU A 58 -1.56 -1.65 -12.30
N HIS A 59 -2.23 -1.80 -11.15
CA HIS A 59 -3.39 -0.96 -10.82
C HIS A 59 -3.02 0.51 -10.60
N LEU A 60 -1.79 0.80 -10.13
CA LEU A 60 -1.31 2.19 -10.04
C LEU A 60 -1.07 2.78 -11.43
N GLU A 61 -0.48 2.01 -12.36
CA GLU A 61 -0.25 2.43 -13.74
C GLU A 61 -1.56 2.66 -14.51
N GLU A 62 -2.59 1.86 -14.23
CA GLU A 62 -3.94 2.01 -14.81
C GLU A 62 -4.80 3.09 -14.11
N GLU A 63 -4.25 3.77 -13.10
CA GLU A 63 -4.96 4.73 -12.24
C GLU A 63 -6.24 4.18 -11.58
N ASP A 64 -6.26 2.88 -11.26
CA ASP A 64 -7.40 2.21 -10.64
C ASP A 64 -7.46 2.45 -9.13
N ILE A 65 -8.11 3.56 -8.75
CA ILE A 65 -8.34 3.95 -7.35
C ILE A 65 -9.17 2.91 -6.59
N ALA A 66 -10.12 2.26 -7.27
CA ALA A 66 -11.08 1.35 -6.62
C ALA A 66 -10.36 0.16 -6.01
N PHE A 67 -9.38 -0.41 -6.72
CA PHE A 67 -8.52 -1.47 -6.20
C PHE A 67 -7.94 -1.11 -4.82
N PHE A 68 -7.34 0.06 -4.67
CA PHE A 68 -6.74 0.44 -3.40
C PHE A 68 -7.78 0.84 -2.35
N GLY A 69 -8.89 1.45 -2.76
CA GLY A 69 -9.99 1.82 -1.87
C GLY A 69 -10.66 0.61 -1.21
N GLU A 70 -10.72 -0.52 -1.90
CA GLU A 70 -11.26 -1.79 -1.38
C GLU A 70 -10.30 -2.49 -0.41
N HIS A 71 -8.99 -2.25 -0.54
CA HIS A 71 -7.96 -2.98 0.20
C HIS A 71 -7.31 -2.19 1.35
N LEU A 72 -7.30 -0.85 1.28
CA LEU A 72 -6.85 -0.03 2.39
C LEU A 72 -7.90 0.01 3.51
N PRO A 73 -7.48 -0.09 4.78
CA PRO A 73 -8.37 0.22 5.90
C PRO A 73 -8.92 1.63 5.75
N GLY A 74 -10.19 1.85 6.12
CA GLY A 74 -10.85 3.16 5.98
C GLY A 74 -10.07 4.33 6.58
N ARG A 75 -9.36 4.10 7.70
CA ARG A 75 -8.51 5.09 8.35
C ARG A 75 -7.20 5.40 7.61
N GLU A 76 -6.80 4.57 6.65
CA GLU A 76 -5.60 4.72 5.83
C GLU A 76 -5.91 5.23 4.41
N LEU A 77 -7.19 5.44 4.05
CA LEU A 77 -7.59 5.91 2.72
C LEU A 77 -6.97 7.26 2.34
N TRP A 78 -6.61 8.10 3.32
CA TRP A 78 -5.89 9.35 3.10
C TRP A 78 -4.57 9.14 2.36
N ARG A 79 -3.99 7.93 2.41
CA ARG A 79 -2.74 7.60 1.70
C ARG A 79 -2.88 7.56 0.19
N LEU A 80 -4.11 7.49 -0.33
CA LEU A 80 -4.40 7.57 -1.77
C LEU A 80 -4.27 9.00 -2.30
N PHE A 81 -4.44 9.98 -1.43
CA PHE A 81 -4.65 11.35 -1.87
C PHE A 81 -3.52 11.92 -2.74
N PRO A 82 -2.22 11.77 -2.43
CA PRO A 82 -1.16 12.37 -3.25
C PRO A 82 -1.06 11.80 -4.65
N GLU A 83 -1.23 10.49 -4.81
CA GLU A 83 -1.19 9.81 -6.11
C GLU A 83 -2.41 10.13 -6.97
N PHE A 84 -3.58 10.35 -6.35
CA PHE A 84 -4.84 10.57 -7.07
C PHE A 84 -5.39 11.99 -6.92
N ARG A 85 -4.55 12.94 -6.52
CA ARG A 85 -4.95 14.34 -6.28
C ARG A 85 -5.61 14.97 -7.50
N HIS A 86 -5.17 14.63 -8.71
CA HIS A 86 -5.71 15.16 -9.97
C HIS A 86 -7.13 14.71 -10.26
N GLN A 87 -7.59 13.62 -9.63
CA GLN A 87 -8.96 13.12 -9.73
C GLN A 87 -9.83 13.51 -8.52
N ALA A 88 -9.26 14.19 -7.52
CA ALA A 88 -9.95 14.55 -6.30
C ALA A 88 -10.68 15.91 -6.42
N VAL A 89 -11.85 16.01 -5.79
CA VAL A 89 -12.58 17.27 -5.58
C VAL A 89 -12.58 17.65 -4.11
N PHE A 90 -12.49 18.95 -3.83
CA PHE A 90 -12.57 19.49 -2.47
C PHE A 90 -13.98 20.05 -2.28
N LEU A 91 -14.77 19.37 -1.45
CA LEU A 91 -16.11 19.83 -1.08
C LEU A 91 -16.01 20.53 0.27
N ASP A 92 -16.27 21.83 0.26
CA ASP A 92 -16.43 22.60 1.49
C ASP A 92 -17.87 22.44 1.98
N ILE A 93 -18.04 21.97 3.21
CA ILE A 93 -19.34 21.72 3.81
C ILE A 93 -19.61 22.73 4.93
N GLU A 94 -20.36 23.78 4.60
CA GLU A 94 -20.84 24.74 5.58
C GLU A 94 -22.08 24.16 6.28
N THR A 95 -21.98 23.90 7.59
CA THR A 95 -23.11 23.45 8.42
C THR A 95 -23.69 24.65 9.18
N THR A 96 -24.94 25.02 8.93
CA THR A 96 -25.70 26.06 9.65
C THR A 96 -26.21 25.60 11.01
#